data_AF-A0A1P8DRE5-F1
#
_entry.id   AF-A0A1P8DRE5-F1
#
_cell.length_a   1.000
_cell.length_b   1.000
_cell.length_c   1.000
_cell.angle_alpha   90.00
_cell.angle_beta   90.00
_cell.angle_gamma   90.00
#
_symmetry.space_group_name_H-M   'P 1'
#
loop_
_entity.id
_entity.type
_entity.pdbx_description
1 polymer ?
#
loop_
_entity_poly.entity_id
_entity_poly.type
_entity_poly.pdbx_seq_one_letter_code
_entity_poly.pdbx_strand_id
1 'polypeptide(L)' 'MTRNKAIAAYLICLPALCGVFGLLFYAVYRLINGNDSMFIFVIMMTVWGGFGISVGAYGAFQTIRTEKKINEFKSKYGK' A
#
# COMPACT_ATOMS: atom_id res chain seq x y z
N MET A 1 -17.05 14.66 0.09
CA MET A 1 -17.32 13.22 -0.20
C MET A 1 -16.08 12.45 -0.70
N THR A 2 -14.85 12.92 -0.43
CA THR A 2 -13.60 12.38 -1.03
C THR A 2 -12.68 11.64 -0.05
N ARG A 3 -12.85 11.82 1.26
CA ARG A 3 -11.98 11.26 2.33
C ARG A 3 -11.97 9.74 2.40
N ASN A 4 -13.16 9.13 2.49
CA ASN A 4 -13.26 7.66 2.59
C ASN A 4 -12.75 6.98 1.31
N LYS A 5 -12.84 7.66 0.15
CA LYS A 5 -12.31 7.16 -1.11
C LYS A 5 -10.78 7.18 -1.14
N ALA A 6 -10.14 8.24 -0.61
CA ALA A 6 -8.69 8.33 -0.51
C ALA A 6 -8.13 7.28 0.46
N ILE A 7 -8.74 7.14 1.64
CA ILE A 7 -8.34 6.14 2.63
C ILE A 7 -8.56 4.72 2.08
N ALA A 8 -9.68 4.45 1.40
CA ALA A 8 -9.93 3.18 0.74
C ALA A 8 -8.94 2.90 -0.40
N ALA A 9 -8.53 3.91 -1.17
CA ALA A 9 -7.50 3.75 -2.20
C ALA A 9 -6.15 3.35 -1.58
N TYR A 10 -5.72 3.97 -0.48
CA TYR A 10 -4.48 3.57 0.20
C TYR A 10 -4.56 2.17 0.83
N LEU A 11 -5.71 1.77 1.36
CA LEU A 11 -5.89 0.47 2.01
C LEU A 11 -6.15 -0.69 1.04
N ILE A 12 -6.66 -0.42 -0.17
CA ILE A 12 -7.09 -1.47 -1.12
C ILE A 12 -6.27 -1.41 -2.41
N CYS A 13 -6.14 -0.24 -3.04
CA CYS A 13 -5.40 -0.13 -4.30
C CYS A 13 -3.90 -0.33 -4.09
N LEU A 14 -3.32 0.16 -3.00
CA LEU A 14 -1.89 0.03 -2.76
C LEU A 14 -1.46 -1.44 -2.54
N PRO A 15 -2.14 -2.23 -1.68
CA PRO A 15 -1.84 -3.65 -1.53
C PRO A 15 -2.12 -4.45 -2.81
N ALA A 16 -3.18 -4.12 -3.55
CA ALA A 16 -3.48 -4.76 -4.82
C ALA A 16 -2.39 -4.51 -5.87
N LEU A 17 -1.91 -3.27 -6.00
CA LEU A 17 -0.80 -2.92 -6.89
C LEU A 17 0.48 -3.64 -6.48
N CYS A 18 0.80 -3.68 -5.18
CA CYS A 18 1.97 -4.41 -4.70
C CYS A 18 1.87 -5.92 -4.96
N GLY A 19 0.68 -6.52 -4.87
CA GLY A 19 0.44 -7.91 -5.27
C GLY A 19 0.70 -8.16 -6.76
N VAL A 20 0.26 -7.24 -7.63
CA VAL A 20 0.54 -7.30 -9.08
C VAL A 20 2.04 -7.14 -9.35
N PHE A 21 2.73 -6.24 -8.65
CA PHE A 21 4.19 -6.12 -8.74
C PHE A 21 4.90 -7.39 -8.26
N GLY A 22 4.47 -8.00 -7.15
CA GLY A 22 5.01 -9.27 -6.67
C GLY A 22 4.87 -10.39 -7.71
N LEU A 23 3.73 -10.47 -8.40
CA LEU A 23 3.50 -11.40 -9.51
C LEU A 23 4.40 -11.12 -10.71
N LEU A 24 4.56 -9.85 -11.10
CA LEU A 24 5.45 -9.45 -12.19
C LEU A 24 6.91 -9.77 -11.89
N PHE A 25 7.39 -9.46 -10.68
CA PHE A 25 8.75 -9.79 -10.25
C PHE A 25 8.98 -11.29 -10.20
N TYR A 26 8.00 -12.07 -9.73
CA TYR A 26 8.10 -13.52 -9.78
C TYR A 26 8.15 -14.06 -11.22
N ALA A 27 7.32 -13.53 -12.13
CA ALA A 27 7.34 -13.92 -13.54
C ALA A 27 8.71 -13.64 -14.20
N VAL A 28 9.29 -12.46 -13.93
CA VAL A 28 10.63 -12.10 -14.40
C VAL A 28 11.70 -12.99 -13.77
N TYR A 29 11.62 -13.24 -12.46
CA TYR A 29 12.56 -14.14 -11.77
C TYR A 29 12.55 -15.54 -12.37
N ARG A 30 11.36 -16.09 -12.62
CA ARG A 30 11.17 -17.40 -13.27
C ARG A 30 11.70 -17.41 -14.71
N LEU A 31 11.59 -16.31 -15.45
CA LEU A 31 12.17 -16.20 -16.80
C LEU A 31 13.71 -16.23 -16.78
N ILE A 32 14.34 -15.66 -15.74
CA ILE A 32 15.80 -15.58 -15.63
C ILE A 32 16.39 -16.88 -15.08
N ASN A 33 15.81 -17.42 -14.00
CA ASN A 33 16.37 -18.55 -13.26
C ASN A 33 15.75 -19.91 -13.63
N GLY A 34 14.72 -19.93 -14.48
CA GLY A 34 14.02 -21.14 -14.88
C GLY A 34 12.94 -21.56 -13.88
N ASN A 35 12.70 -22.88 -13.76
CA ASN A 35 11.58 -23.37 -12.97
C ASN A 35 11.92 -23.37 -11.47
N ASP A 36 11.46 -22.33 -10.78
CA ASP A 36 11.64 -22.18 -9.34
C ASP A 36 10.60 -22.90 -8.49
N SER A 37 10.95 -23.11 -7.22
CA SER A 37 10.07 -23.71 -6.22
C SER A 37 8.93 -22.76 -5.81
N MET A 38 7.78 -23.35 -5.46
CA MET A 38 6.61 -22.62 -4.93
C MET A 38 6.97 -21.77 -3.68
N PHE A 39 8.04 -22.11 -2.98
CA PHE A 39 8.56 -21.36 -1.83
C PHE A 39 9.02 -19.93 -2.21
N ILE A 40 9.70 -19.75 -3.34
CA ILE A 40 10.17 -18.43 -3.79
C ILE A 40 9.00 -17.54 -4.18
N PHE A 41 7.97 -18.13 -4.79
CA PHE A 41 6.71 -17.43 -5.07
C PHE A 41 6.09 -16.88 -3.78
N VAL A 42 5.97 -17.71 -2.75
CA VAL A 42 5.38 -17.30 -1.47
C VAL A 42 6.22 -16.19 -0.81
N ILE A 43 7.55 -16.28 -0.83
CA ILE A 43 8.41 -15.22 -0.30
C ILE A 43 8.20 -13.91 -1.07
N MET A 44 8.23 -13.93 -2.40
CA MET A 44 8.01 -12.73 -3.22
C MET A 44 6.65 -12.08 -2.94
N MET A 45 5.59 -12.88 -2.88
CA MET A 45 4.25 -12.38 -2.58
C MET A 45 4.13 -11.85 -1.15
N THR A 46 4.79 -12.48 -0.18
CA THR A 46 4.78 -12.04 1.22
C THR A 46 5.53 -10.73 1.41
N VAL A 47 6.70 -10.58 0.78
CA VAL A 47 7.51 -9.35 0.86
C VAL A 47 6.78 -8.20 0.20
N TRP A 48 6.32 -8.36 -1.05
CA TRP A 48 5.62 -7.30 -1.77
C TRP A 48 4.24 -7.02 -1.18
N GLY A 49 3.49 -8.05 -0.80
CA GLY A 49 2.18 -7.89 -0.14
C GLY A 49 2.29 -7.21 1.22
N GLY A 50 3.25 -7.62 2.06
CA GLY A 50 3.52 -7.00 3.37
C GLY A 50 3.98 -5.54 3.24
N PHE A 51 4.80 -5.25 2.24
CA PHE A 51 5.20 -3.87 1.93
C PHE A 51 3.99 -3.01 1.52
N GLY A 52 3.12 -3.51 0.64
CA GLY A 52 1.92 -2.81 0.21
C GLY A 52 0.95 -2.50 1.35
N ILE A 53 0.76 -3.44 2.28
CA ILE A 53 -0.08 -3.24 3.47
C ILE A 53 0.56 -2.18 4.39
N SER A 54 1.87 -2.26 4.62
CA SER A 54 2.58 -1.34 5.51
C SER A 54 2.54 0.11 4.98
N VAL A 55 2.83 0.30 3.69
CA VAL A 55 2.78 1.62 3.05
C VAL A 55 1.35 2.14 2.93
N GLY A 56 0.39 1.25 2.62
CA GLY A 56 -1.04 1.61 2.56
C GLY A 56 -1.59 2.07 3.92
N ALA A 57 -1.26 1.34 4.99
CA ALA A 57 -1.63 1.70 6.36
C ALA A 57 -0.94 3.01 6.80
N TYR A 58 0.34 3.19 6.49
CA TYR A 58 1.07 4.41 6.79
C TYR A 58 0.50 5.64 6.05
N GLY A 59 0.17 5.48 4.76
CA GLY A 59 -0.48 6.52 3.96
C GLY A 59 -1.83 6.93 4.52
N ALA A 60 -2.68 5.95 4.85
CA ALA A 60 -3.97 6.19 5.51
C ALA A 60 -3.80 6.92 6.85
N PHE A 61 -2.83 6.51 7.67
CA PHE A 61 -2.53 7.14 8.96
C PHE A 61 -2.09 8.60 8.80
N GLN A 62 -1.20 8.89 7.85
CA GLN A 62 -0.76 10.26 7.54
C GLN A 62 -1.91 11.14 7.05
N THR A 63 -2.81 10.62 6.21
CA THR A 63 -4.00 11.36 5.77
C THR A 63 -4.88 11.74 6.96
N ILE A 64 -5.15 10.79 7.85
CA ILE A 64 -5.96 11.03 9.07
C ILE A 64 -5.28 12.05 9.99
N ARG A 65 -3.97 11.93 10.22
CA ARG A 65 -3.20 12.84 11.09
C ARG A 65 -3.14 14.27 10.55
N THR A 66 -2.96 14.41 9.24
CA THR A 66 -2.90 15.73 8.57
C THR A 66 -4.26 16.41 8.63
N GLU A 67 -5.36 15.68 8.42
CA GLU A 67 -6.70 16.23 8.58
C GLU A 67 -6.99 16.69 10.01
N LYS A 68 -6.55 15.92 11.02
CA LYS A 68 -6.74 16.30 12.43
C LYS A 68 -6.06 17.64 12.75
N LYS A 69 -4.85 17.85 12.24
CA LYS A 69 -4.13 19.14 12.34
C LYS A 69 -4.82 20.28 11.60
N ILE A 70 -5.33 20.04 10.39
CA ILE A 70 -6.04 21.07 9.60
C ILE A 70 -7.33 21.52 10.30
N ASN A 71 -8.11 20.57 10.84
CA ASN A 71 -9.33 20.88 11.58
C ASN A 71 -9.07 21.65 12.88
N GLU A 72 -8.01 21.29 13.62
CA GLU A 72 -7.57 22.06 14.80
C GLU A 72 -7.16 23.49 14.42
N PHE A 73 -6.38 23.66 13.34
CA PHE A 73 -5.98 25.00 12.88
C PHE A 73 -7.19 25.85 12.48
N LYS A 74 -8.14 25.28 11.73
CA LYS A 74 -9.35 25.98 11.30
C LYS A 74 -10.24 26.36 12.49
N SER A 75 -10.32 25.50 13.51
CA SER A 75 -11.03 25.78 14.76
C SER A 75 -10.39 26.89 15.59
N LYS A 76 -9.05 27.02 15.55
CA LYS A 76 -8.30 27.92 16.44
C LYS A 76 -8.03 29.30 15.83
N TYR A 77 -7.96 29.38 14.50
CA TYR A 77 -7.60 30.61 13.76
C TYR A 77 -8.65 31.07 12.74
N GLY A 78 -9.76 30.35 12.57
CA GLY A 78 -10.81 30.67 11.61
C GLY A 78 -11.96 31.52 12.16
N LYS A 79 -11.68 32.46 13.09
CA LYS A 79 -12.63 33.50 13.49
C LYS A 79 -12.32 34.79 12.76
#